data_AF-A0A3B7LI85-F1
#
_entry.id   AF-A0A3B7LI85-F1
#
_cell.length_a   1.000
_cell.length_b   1.000
_cell.length_c   1.000
_cell.angle_alpha   90.00
_cell.angle_beta   90.00
_cell.angle_gamma   90.00
#
_symmetry.space_group_name_H-M   'P 1'
#
loop_
_entity.id
_entity.type
_entity.pdbx_description
1 polymer ?
#
loop_
_entity_poly.entity_id
_entity_poly.type
_entity_poly.pdbx_seq_one_letter_code
_entity_poly.pdbx_strand_id
1 'polypeptide(L)'
;MIAKDGKSAETWIDPDDAPEIDAKWVKDAYIYEGDKLVKRGRGRPPLPESAKKVPVKIRYDQDIVEAFRATGPGWQTRMNKALRQFLAEHNIRELNGR
;
A
#
# COMPACT_ATOMS: atom_id res chain seq x y z
N MET A 1 -17.74 -14.53 -66.70
CA MET A 1 -18.20 -14.12 -65.36
C MET A 1 -17.65 -15.08 -64.34
N ILE A 2 -17.10 -14.57 -63.23
CA ILE A 2 -17.19 -15.05 -61.84
C ILE A 2 -16.34 -14.03 -61.05
N ALA A 3 -17.01 -13.10 -60.38
CA ALA A 3 -16.37 -12.18 -59.43
C ALA A 3 -16.30 -12.89 -58.07
N LYS A 4 -15.12 -12.92 -57.45
CA LYS A 4 -14.99 -13.30 -56.04
C LYS A 4 -15.42 -12.08 -55.22
N ASP A 5 -16.63 -12.13 -54.70
CA ASP A 5 -17.15 -11.12 -53.79
C ASP A 5 -16.42 -11.22 -52.45
N GLY A 6 -15.91 -10.09 -51.97
CA GLY A 6 -14.96 -9.99 -50.89
C GLY A 6 -15.57 -9.42 -49.62
N LYS A 7 -15.03 -9.90 -48.49
CA LYS A 7 -15.17 -9.46 -47.08
C LYS A 7 -16.19 -10.24 -46.25
N SER A 8 -15.73 -11.37 -45.71
CA SER A 8 -16.28 -11.88 -44.44
C SER A 8 -15.99 -10.89 -43.33
N ALA A 9 -17.03 -10.36 -42.67
CA ALA A 9 -16.89 -9.53 -41.50
C ALA A 9 -16.23 -10.34 -40.37
N GLU A 10 -15.02 -9.96 -39.98
CA GLU A 10 -14.25 -10.55 -38.90
C GLU A 10 -14.87 -10.13 -37.56
N THR A 11 -15.83 -10.92 -37.07
CA THR A 11 -16.46 -10.73 -35.75
C THR A 11 -15.72 -11.47 -34.62
N TRP A 12 -14.52 -12.00 -34.89
CA TRP A 12 -13.73 -12.69 -33.87
C TRP A 12 -12.92 -11.67 -33.09
N ILE A 13 -13.36 -11.41 -31.87
CA ILE A 13 -12.64 -10.63 -30.88
C ILE A 13 -11.71 -11.60 -30.16
N ASP A 14 -10.41 -11.39 -30.28
CA ASP A 14 -9.41 -12.22 -29.59
C ASP A 14 -9.65 -12.12 -28.07
N PRO A 15 -9.85 -13.24 -27.35
CA PRO A 15 -10.00 -13.24 -25.90
C PRO A 15 -8.83 -12.57 -25.16
N ASP A 16 -7.66 -12.50 -25.79
CA ASP A 16 -6.48 -11.82 -25.28
C ASP A 16 -6.30 -10.40 -25.85
N ASP A 17 -7.22 -9.88 -26.68
CA ASP A 17 -7.16 -8.50 -27.17
C ASP A 17 -7.29 -7.53 -26.00
N ALA A 18 -6.32 -6.63 -25.89
CA ALA A 18 -6.32 -5.66 -24.82
C ALA A 18 -7.50 -4.69 -25.03
N PRO A 19 -8.23 -4.33 -23.96
CA PRO A 19 -9.31 -3.36 -24.09
C PRO A 19 -8.76 -2.04 -24.65
N GLU A 20 -9.60 -1.33 -25.41
CA GLU A 20 -9.24 -0.01 -25.90
C GLU A 20 -8.81 0.90 -24.74
N ILE A 21 -7.73 1.64 -24.97
CA ILE A 21 -7.14 2.58 -24.02
C ILE A 21 -8.18 3.69 -23.74
N ASP A 22 -8.90 3.56 -22.62
CA ASP A 22 -9.89 4.55 -22.23
C ASP A 22 -9.26 5.77 -21.53
N ALA A 23 -9.97 6.90 -21.54
CA ALA A 23 -9.50 8.14 -20.92
C ALA A 23 -9.28 8.01 -19.40
N LYS A 24 -9.94 7.04 -18.76
CA LYS A 24 -9.79 6.74 -17.33
C LYS A 24 -8.46 6.05 -17.05
N TRP A 25 -8.04 5.13 -17.91
CA TRP A 25 -6.77 4.41 -17.85
C TRP A 25 -5.59 5.35 -18.09
N VAL A 26 -5.69 6.25 -19.08
CA VAL A 26 -4.66 7.28 -19.35
C VAL A 26 -4.50 8.26 -18.18
N LYS A 27 -5.59 8.58 -17.48
CA LYS A 27 -5.57 9.57 -16.38
C LYS A 27 -4.62 9.15 -15.24
N ASP A 28 -4.57 7.86 -14.95
CA ASP A 28 -3.81 7.27 -13.84
C ASP A 28 -2.45 6.68 -14.29
N ALA A 29 -2.17 6.66 -15.59
CA ALA A 29 -0.93 6.15 -16.16
C ALA A 29 0.29 7.05 -15.90
N TYR A 30 1.48 6.44 -15.97
CA TYR A 30 2.74 7.17 -16.06
C TYR A 30 2.88 7.75 -17.47
N ILE A 31 3.15 9.05 -17.58
CA ILE A 31 3.37 9.71 -18.87
C ILE A 31 4.87 9.92 -19.05
N TYR A 32 5.42 9.36 -20.12
CA TYR A 32 6.80 9.53 -20.55
C TYR A 32 6.86 10.35 -21.84
N GLU A 33 7.89 11.20 -21.96
CA GLU A 33 8.26 11.88 -23.19
C GLU A 33 9.70 11.46 -23.52
N GLY A 34 9.85 10.54 -24.47
CA GLY A 34 11.11 9.79 -24.65
C GLY A 34 11.48 9.00 -23.38
N ASP A 35 12.73 9.12 -22.93
CA ASP A 35 13.21 8.47 -21.70
C ASP A 35 12.88 9.26 -20.41
N LYS A 36 12.17 10.40 -20.52
CA LYS A 36 11.87 11.26 -19.38
C LYS A 36 10.44 11.05 -18.87
N LEU A 37 10.32 10.73 -17.58
CA LEU A 37 9.04 10.64 -16.90
C LEU A 37 8.47 12.04 -16.60
N VAL A 38 7.39 12.41 -17.27
CA VAL A 38 6.73 13.74 -17.18
C VAL A 38 5.65 13.76 -16.10
N LYS A 39 4.89 12.67 -15.94
CA LYS A 39 3.83 12.56 -14.92
C LYS A 39 3.86 11.19 -14.28
N ARG A 40 4.05 11.15 -12.96
CA ARG A 40 3.89 9.90 -12.19
C ARG A 40 2.41 9.52 -12.13
N GLY A 41 2.11 8.24 -12.36
CA GLY A 41 0.78 7.70 -12.08
C GLY A 41 0.39 7.92 -10.62
N ARG A 42 -0.91 7.78 -10.30
CA ARG A 42 -1.36 7.86 -8.90
C ARG A 42 -0.64 6.79 -8.08
N GLY A 43 0.28 7.22 -7.21
CA GLY A 43 0.99 6.33 -6.29
C GLY A 43 0.02 5.63 -5.32
N ARG A 44 0.53 4.67 -4.55
CA ARG A 44 -0.25 3.98 -3.52
C ARG A 44 -1.01 5.01 -2.67
N PRO A 45 -2.34 4.86 -2.48
CA PRO A 45 -3.14 5.79 -1.70
C PRO A 45 -2.50 6.07 -0.34
N PRO A 46 -2.58 7.31 0.17
CA PRO A 46 -2.07 7.65 1.49
C PRO A 46 -2.74 6.76 2.54
N LEU A 47 -1.94 6.21 3.46
CA LEU A 47 -2.48 5.40 4.55
C LEU A 47 -3.46 6.25 5.39
N PRO A 48 -4.58 5.65 5.84
CA PRO A 48 -5.51 6.32 6.74
C PRO A 48 -4.79 6.71 8.03
N GLU A 49 -5.23 7.81 8.66
CA GLU A 49 -4.57 8.38 9.84
C GLU A 49 -4.45 7.37 11.00
N SER A 50 -5.46 6.52 11.18
CA SER A 50 -5.47 5.42 12.14
C SER A 50 -4.39 4.35 11.92
N ALA A 51 -3.84 4.25 10.71
CA ALA A 51 -2.80 3.31 10.34
C ALA A 51 -1.40 3.94 10.29
N LYS A 52 -1.28 5.25 10.50
CA LYS A 52 0.02 5.94 10.51
C LYS A 52 0.83 5.53 11.74
N LYS A 53 2.05 5.03 11.50
CA LYS A 53 3.03 4.77 12.54
C LYS A 53 4.08 5.89 12.49
N VAL A 54 4.32 6.55 13.61
CA VAL A 54 5.36 7.59 13.70
C VAL A 54 6.68 6.92 14.06
N PRO A 55 7.74 7.04 13.24
CA PRO A 55 9.06 6.53 13.60
C PRO A 55 9.65 7.44 14.68
N VAL A 56 9.92 6.88 15.86
CA VAL A 56 10.57 7.60 16.96
C VAL A 56 11.85 6.86 17.36
N LYS A 57 12.93 7.60 17.63
CA LYS A 57 14.16 7.04 18.21
C LYS A 57 14.04 7.08 19.74
N ILE A 58 13.71 5.95 20.35
CA ILE A 58 13.56 5.79 21.81
C ILE A 58 14.47 4.65 22.27
N ARG A 59 14.96 4.72 23.51
CA ARG A 59 15.66 3.61 24.19
C ARG A 59 14.68 2.94 25.14
N TYR A 60 14.61 1.61 25.07
CA TYR A 60 13.87 0.78 26.02
C TYR A 60 14.87 0.02 26.89
N ASP A 61 14.43 -0.39 28.07
CA ASP A 61 15.22 -1.26 28.93
C ASP A 61 15.43 -2.63 28.27
N GLN A 62 16.59 -3.23 28.54
CA GLN A 62 17.06 -4.43 27.84
C GLN A 62 16.17 -5.64 28.15
N ASP A 63 15.78 -5.81 29.40
CA ASP A 63 14.92 -6.88 29.90
C ASP A 63 13.55 -6.87 29.20
N ILE A 64 12.95 -5.70 29.02
CA ILE A 64 11.68 -5.54 28.30
C ILE A 64 11.83 -5.99 26.85
N VAL A 65 12.87 -5.52 26.17
CA VAL A 65 13.11 -5.86 24.75
C VAL A 65 13.38 -7.36 24.58
N GLU A 66 14.16 -7.96 25.48
CA GLU A 66 14.46 -9.40 25.47
C GLU A 66 13.20 -10.24 25.71
N ALA A 67 12.37 -9.88 26.69
CA ALA A 67 11.11 -10.56 26.96
C ALA A 67 10.18 -10.56 25.73
N PHE A 68 10.04 -9.42 25.05
CA PHE A 68 9.27 -9.37 23.82
C PHE A 68 9.95 -10.13 22.68
N ARG A 69 11.27 -10.02 22.49
CA ARG A 69 11.98 -10.76 21.44
C ARG A 69 11.87 -12.28 21.59
N ALA A 70 11.86 -12.79 22.81
CA ALA A 70 11.69 -14.21 23.11
C ALA A 70 10.34 -14.77 22.59
N THR A 71 9.32 -13.92 22.43
CA THR A 71 8.03 -14.32 21.83
C THR A 71 8.09 -14.59 20.32
N GLY A 72 9.24 -14.36 19.67
CA GLY A 72 9.50 -14.69 18.27
C GLY A 72 9.10 -13.60 17.26
N PRO A 73 8.87 -13.97 15.98
CA PRO A 73 8.52 -13.02 14.93
C PRO A 73 7.30 -12.15 15.30
N GLY A 74 7.34 -10.87 14.92
CA GLY A 74 6.26 -9.93 15.22
C GLY A 74 6.27 -9.34 16.64
N TRP A 75 7.34 -9.54 17.41
CA TRP A 75 7.46 -9.02 18.78
C TRP A 75 7.24 -7.50 18.89
N GLN A 76 7.68 -6.71 17.91
CA GLN A 76 7.42 -5.26 17.88
C GLN A 76 5.91 -4.94 17.77
N THR A 77 5.17 -5.75 17.02
CA THR A 77 3.71 -5.58 16.91
C THR A 77 3.03 -5.96 18.22
N ARG A 78 3.49 -7.02 18.91
CA ARG A 78 3.01 -7.37 20.24
C ARG A 78 3.33 -6.29 21.28
N MET A 79 4.53 -5.73 21.26
CA MET A 79 4.94 -4.62 22.12
C MET A 79 4.03 -3.40 21.90
N ASN A 80 3.73 -3.04 20.65
CA ASN A 80 2.79 -1.95 20.35
C ASN A 80 1.38 -2.24 20.89
N LYS A 81 0.88 -3.47 20.74
CA LYS A 81 -0.41 -3.87 21.34
C LYS A 81 -0.42 -3.74 22.86
N ALA A 82 0.66 -4.19 23.53
CA ALA A 82 0.80 -4.06 24.98
C ALA A 82 0.80 -2.59 25.41
N LEU A 83 1.53 -1.73 24.71
CA LEU A 83 1.50 -0.28 24.96
C LEU A 83 0.10 0.31 24.78
N ARG A 84 -0.65 -0.10 23.74
CA ARG A 84 -2.04 0.34 23.56
C ARG A 84 -2.96 -0.11 24.69
N GLN A 85 -2.81 -1.35 25.15
CA GLN A 85 -3.59 -1.87 26.27
C GLN A 85 -3.27 -1.09 27.55
N PHE A 86 -1.99 -0.86 27.82
CA PHE A 86 -1.56 -0.06 28.96
C PHE A 86 -2.17 1.35 28.96
N LEU A 87 -2.19 2.01 27.79
CA LEU A 87 -2.83 3.33 27.64
C LEU A 87 -4.35 3.33 27.82
N ALA A 88 -5.02 2.19 27.57
CA ALA A 88 -6.45 2.05 27.78
C ALA A 88 -6.81 1.80 29.25
N GLU A 89 -5.94 1.07 29.96
CA GLU A 89 -6.13 0.68 31.36
C GLU A 89 -5.58 1.72 32.35
N HIS A 90 -4.50 2.42 32.00
CA HIS A 90 -3.77 3.31 32.90
C HIS A 90 -3.76 4.75 32.40
N ASN A 91 -4.06 5.67 33.31
CA ASN A 91 -3.93 7.09 33.04
C ASN A 91 -2.44 7.48 33.12
N ILE A 92 -1.84 7.83 31.98
CA ILE A 92 -0.43 8.21 31.89
C ILE A 92 -0.07 9.38 32.83
N ARG A 93 -1.05 10.25 33.14
CA ARG A 93 -0.83 11.39 34.03
C ARG A 93 -0.43 10.98 35.45
N GLU A 94 -0.85 9.79 35.87
CA GLU A 94 -0.54 9.26 37.21
C GLU A 94 0.87 8.67 37.31
N LEU A 95 1.52 8.39 36.17
CA LEU A 95 2.89 7.87 36.12
C LEU A 95 3.95 8.96 36.26
N ASN A 96 3.58 10.22 36.01
CA ASN A 96 4.44 11.38 36.16
C ASN A 96 4.29 12.02 37.54
N GLY A 97 4.21 11.19 38.60
CA GLY A 97 4.18 11.66 39.98
C GLY A 97 5.52 12.28 40.39
N ARG A 98 5.69 13.57 40.09
CA ARG A 98 6.58 14.50 40.80
C ARG A 98 5.84 15.80 41.06
#